data_AF-A0AA47BRW6-F1
#
_entry.id   AF-A0AA47BRW6-F1
#
_cell.length_a   1.000
_cell.length_b   1.000
_cell.length_c   1.000
_cell.angle_alpha   90.00
_cell.angle_beta   90.00
_cell.angle_gamma   90.00
#
_symmetry.space_group_name_H-M   'P 1'
#
loop_
_entity.id
_entity.type
_entity.pdbx_description
1 polymer ?
#
loop_
_entity_poly.entity_id
_entity_poly.type
_entity_poly.pdbx_seq_one_letter_code
_entity_poly.pdbx_strand_id
1 'polypeptide(L)' 'MRKITPAGVVTTFAGTGTGSFAAGAGNAAKFNFPYGVTVDSSGDVVYVADRHNHRIRKITPADRIEDRV' A
#
# COMPACT_ATOMS: atom_id res chain seq x y z
N MET A 1 3.92 -3.67 -1.71
CA MET A 1 4.55 -2.36 -1.49
C MET A 1 5.86 -2.50 -0.75
N ARG A 2 6.89 -1.82 -1.24
CA ARG A 2 8.25 -1.86 -0.66
C ARG A 2 8.55 -0.53 0.01
N LYS A 3 9.25 -0.58 1.14
CA LYS A 3 9.80 0.58 1.85
C LYS A 3 11.31 0.48 1.78
N ILE A 4 11.98 1.61 1.54
CA ILE A 4 13.44 1.72 1.51
C ILE A 4 13.88 2.75 2.55
N THR A 5 14.89 2.41 3.34
CA THR A 5 15.52 3.37 4.27
C THR A 5 16.65 4.13 3.57
N PRO A 6 17.10 5.30 4.08
CA PRO A 6 18.28 5.98 3.55
C PRO A 6 19.56 5.14 3.55
N ALA A 7 19.63 4.13 4.43
CA ALA A 7 20.71 3.15 4.46
C ALA A 7 20.60 2.04 3.39
N GLY A 8 19.59 2.11 2.51
CA GLY A 8 19.37 1.14 1.43
C GLY A 8 18.66 -0.15 1.86
N VAL A 9 18.15 -0.25 3.09
CA VAL A 9 17.45 -1.45 3.55
C VAL A 9 16.05 -1.48 2.94
N VAL A 10 15.71 -2.54 2.21
CA VAL A 10 14.41 -2.70 1.56
C VAL A 10 13.55 -3.72 2.32
N THR A 11 12.39 -3.27 2.82
CA THR A 11 11.42 -4.11 3.53
C THR A 11 10.07 -4.14 2.83
N THR A 12 9.23 -5.10 3.20
CA THR A 12 7.82 -5.14 2.74
C THR A 12 7.03 -4.24 3.66
N PHE A 13 6.38 -3.23 3.08
CA PHE A 13 5.49 -2.33 3.80
C PHE A 13 4.08 -2.92 3.92
N ALA A 14 3.55 -3.42 2.80
CA ALA A 14 2.25 -4.08 2.73
C ALA A 14 2.16 -5.01 1.52
N GLY A 15 1.28 -6.01 1.58
CA GLY A 15 1.06 -6.96 0.50
C GLY A 15 2.03 -8.14 0.49
N THR A 16 1.68 -9.19 -0.26
CA THR A 16 2.49 -10.42 -0.36
C THR A 16 3.10 -10.66 -1.74
N GLY A 17 2.92 -9.74 -2.68
CA GLY A 17 3.37 -9.90 -4.07
C GLY A 17 2.46 -10.74 -4.97
N THR A 18 1.46 -11.42 -4.40
CA THR A 18 0.41 -12.13 -5.15
C THR A 18 -0.74 -11.18 -5.47
N GLY A 19 -1.12 -11.11 -6.75
CA GLY A 19 -2.25 -10.30 -7.22
C GLY A 19 -3.58 -10.79 -6.64
N SER A 20 -4.21 -9.98 -5.79
CA SER A 20 -5.54 -10.23 -5.22
C SER A 20 -6.10 -8.95 -4.58
N PHE A 21 -7.27 -9.05 -3.97
CA PHE A 21 -7.89 -7.96 -3.23
C PHE A 21 -8.19 -8.38 -1.79
N ALA A 22 -7.58 -7.68 -0.84
CA ALA A 22 -7.91 -7.77 0.58
C ALA A 22 -7.52 -6.48 1.29
N ALA A 23 -8.33 -6.06 2.25
CA ALA A 23 -7.95 -5.07 3.25
C ALA A 23 -7.25 -5.76 4.43
N GLY A 24 -6.67 -4.96 5.33
CA GLY A 24 -5.93 -5.46 6.50
C GLY A 24 -4.61 -4.72 6.68
N ALA A 25 -3.84 -5.14 7.68
CA ALA A 25 -2.52 -4.57 7.99
C ALA A 25 -1.38 -5.38 7.34
N GLY A 26 -0.33 -4.69 6.89
CA GLY A 26 0.88 -5.30 6.37
C GLY A 26 0.62 -6.37 5.29
N ASN A 27 0.96 -7.62 5.57
CA ASN A 27 0.81 -8.74 4.63
C ASN A 27 -0.62 -9.27 4.48
N ALA A 28 -1.55 -8.88 5.37
CA ALA A 28 -2.96 -9.24 5.23
C ALA A 28 -3.62 -8.49 4.07
N ALA A 29 -3.17 -7.26 3.81
CA ALA A 29 -3.56 -6.52 2.62
C ALA A 29 -3.08 -7.23 1.34
N LYS A 30 -3.88 -7.12 0.28
CA LYS A 30 -3.49 -7.58 -1.07
C LYS A 30 -3.79 -6.48 -2.08
N PHE A 31 -2.92 -6.41 -3.08
CA PHE A 31 -2.98 -5.47 -4.20
C PHE A 31 -2.91 -6.27 -5.50
N ASN A 32 -3.41 -5.71 -6.58
CA ASN A 32 -3.42 -6.32 -7.90
C ASN A 32 -2.91 -5.31 -8.94
N PHE A 33 -1.64 -5.48 -9.33
CA PHE A 33 -0.91 -4.56 -10.22
C PHE A 33 -1.01 -3.09 -9.80
N PRO A 34 -0.57 -2.72 -8.58
CA PRO A 34 -0.52 -1.31 -8.19
C PRO A 34 0.47 -0.54 -9.08
N TYR A 35 0.09 0.67 -9.52
CA TYR A 35 0.84 1.42 -10.54
C TYR A 35 1.34 2.79 -10.07
N GLY A 36 0.62 3.44 -9.15
CA GLY A 36 0.97 4.77 -8.63
C GLY A 36 0.93 4.80 -7.11
N VAL A 37 1.75 5.67 -6.52
CA VAL A 37 1.83 5.88 -5.08
C VAL A 37 2.10 7.36 -4.76
N THR A 38 1.40 7.92 -3.78
CA THR A 38 1.68 9.25 -3.22
C THR A 38 1.52 9.23 -1.70
N VAL A 39 2.13 10.20 -1.03
CA VAL A 39 1.93 10.45 0.41
C VAL A 39 1.11 11.72 0.60
N ASP A 40 0.42 11.82 1.74
CA ASP A 40 -0.19 13.09 2.16
C ASP A 40 0.87 14.09 2.64
N SER A 41 0.42 15.33 2.91
CA SER A 41 1.32 16.41 3.30
C SER A 41 1.95 16.24 4.68
N SER A 42 1.35 15.43 5.57
CA SER A 42 1.97 15.11 6.87
C SER A 42 2.96 13.95 6.77
N GLY A 43 2.90 13.15 5.69
CA GLY A 43 3.76 11.99 5.48
C GLY A 43 3.26 10.74 6.20
N ASP A 44 2.03 10.76 6.73
CA ASP A 44 1.45 9.69 7.55
C ASP A 44 0.60 8.72 6.72
N VAL A 45 -0.01 9.21 5.63
CA VAL A 45 -0.93 8.42 4.82
C VAL A 45 -0.35 8.19 3.43
N VAL A 46 -0.36 6.93 2.98
CA VAL A 46 0.02 6.54 1.61
C VAL A 46 -1.23 6.23 0.80
N TYR A 47 -1.34 6.80 -0.40
CA TYR A 47 -2.37 6.47 -1.38
C TYR A 47 -1.78 5.66 -2.52
N VAL A 48 -2.50 4.63 -2.94
CA VAL A 48 -2.07 3.68 -3.97
C VAL A 48 -3.13 3.54 -5.04
N ALA A 49 -2.74 3.69 -6.31
CA ALA A 49 -3.57 3.29 -7.43
C ALA A 49 -3.46 1.78 -7.68
N ASP A 50 -4.45 1.02 -7.21
CA ASP A 50 -4.51 -0.45 -7.29
C ASP A 50 -5.25 -0.87 -8.57
N ARG A 51 -4.52 -0.81 -9.69
CA ARG A 51 -5.07 -0.71 -11.05
C ARG A 51 -6.05 -1.83 -11.40
N HIS A 52 -5.71 -3.10 -11.16
CA HIS A 52 -6.60 -4.21 -11.54
C HIS A 52 -7.70 -4.48 -10.52
N ASN A 53 -7.63 -3.85 -9.34
CA ASN A 53 -8.73 -3.82 -8.40
C ASN A 53 -9.64 -2.59 -8.59
N HIS A 54 -9.33 -1.71 -9.55
CA HIS A 54 -10.06 -0.48 -9.88
C HIS A 54 -10.31 0.42 -8.66
N ARG A 55 -9.33 0.57 -7.77
CA ARG A 55 -9.48 1.29 -6.50
C ARG A 55 -8.30 2.19 -6.18
N ILE A 56 -8.58 3.24 -5.42
CA ILE A 56 -7.55 3.95 -4.65
C ILE A 56 -7.51 3.37 -3.24
N ARG A 57 -6.34 2.86 -2.84
CA ARG A 57 -6.13 2.26 -1.51
C ARG A 57 -5.44 3.27 -0.61
N LYS A 58 -5.97 3.49 0.59
CA LYS A 58 -5.39 4.38 1.60
C LYS A 58 -4.72 3.54 2.69
N ILE A 59 -3.42 3.70 2.89
CA ILE A 59 -2.64 3.03 3.94
C ILE A 59 -2.35 4.07 5.03
N THR A 60 -2.72 3.75 6.27
CA THR A 60 -2.55 4.63 7.44
C THR A 60 -1.38 4.18 8.33
N PRO A 61 -0.92 5.00 9.31
CA PRO A 61 0.23 4.68 10.18
C PRO A 61 0.13 3.38 10.99
N ALA A 62 -1.07 2.81 11.15
CA ALA A 62 -1.28 1.48 11.72
C ALA A 62 -1.20 0.35 10.67
N ASP A 63 -0.59 0.64 9.52
CA ASP A 63 -0.57 -0.16 8.28
C ASP A 63 -1.96 -0.59 7.78
N ARG A 64 -3.02 -0.02 8.34
CA ARG A 64 -4.40 -0.40 8.02
C ARG A 64 -4.77 0.19 6.67
N ILE A 65 -5.21 -0.69 5.78
CA ILE A 65 -5.75 -0.27 4.50
C ILE A 65 -7.25 -0.05 4.60
N GLU A 66 -7.66 1.16 4.20
CA GLU A 66 -9.05 1.54 3.98
C GLU A 66 -9.28 1.76 2.48
N ASP A 67 -10.43 1.29 1.99
CA ASP A 67 -10.79 1.46 0.59
C ASP A 67 -11.55 2.77 0.40
N ARG A 68 -11.18 3.54 -0.62
CA ARG A 68 -11.92 4.74 -1.04
C ARG A 68 -12.27 4.60 -2.50
N VAL A 69 -13.59 4.58 -2.75
CA VAL A 69 -14.34 4.50 -4.02
C VAL A 69 -13.74 3.53 -5.05
#